data_AF-X1L1V7-F1
#
_entry.id   AF-X1L1V7-F1
#
_cell.length_a   1.000
_cell.length_b   1.000
_cell.length_c   1.000
_cell.angle_alpha   90.00
_cell.angle_beta   90.00
_cell.angle_gamma   90.00
#
_symmetry.space_group_name_H-M   'P 1'
#
loop_
_entity.id
_entity.type
_entity.pdbx_description
1 polymer ?
#
loop_
_entity_poly.entity_id
_entity_poly.type
_entity_poly.pdbx_seq_one_letter_code
_entity_poly.pdbx_strand_id
1 'polypeptide(L)'
;GRDVAQAVEKATRLAKKNLIEVPIISDTIPHEVSAKLGAAKVILKPQRKGRGLVAGGTVRVICTLAGIKNISSKILGRTGNKLNNARATIKALQELKREYATSSTKTKT
;
A
#
# COMPACT_ATOMS: atom_id res chain seq x y z
N GLY A 1 21.65 3.20 16.17
CA GLY A 1 22.48 2.56 17.20
C GLY A 1 23.38 1.58 16.49
N ARG A 2 24.53 1.26 17.09
CA ARG A 2 25.40 0.18 16.60
C ARG A 2 24.74 -1.20 16.84
N ASP A 3 23.83 -1.29 17.80
CA ASP A 3 23.09 -2.50 18.14
C ASP A 3 21.83 -2.68 17.29
N VAL A 4 21.67 -3.90 16.76
CA VAL A 4 20.53 -4.35 15.95
C VAL A 4 19.23 -4.32 16.75
N ALA A 5 19.25 -4.75 18.02
CA ALA A 5 18.05 -4.80 18.86
C ALA A 5 17.50 -3.39 19.12
N GLN A 6 18.38 -2.47 19.50
CA GLN A 6 18.01 -1.06 19.70
C GLN A 6 17.50 -0.40 18.41
N ALA A 7 18.06 -0.77 17.25
CA ALA A 7 17.60 -0.25 15.97
C ALA A 7 16.17 -0.71 15.63
N VAL A 8 15.85 -1.99 15.90
CA VAL A 8 14.49 -2.54 15.72
C VAL A 8 13.51 -1.87 16.66
N GLU A 9 13.85 -1.72 17.94
CA GLU A 9 12.96 -1.05 18.91
C GLU A 9 12.66 0.40 18.51
N LYS A 10 13.69 1.15 18.09
CA LYS A 10 13.53 2.51 17.59
C LYS A 10 12.64 2.55 16.35
N ALA A 11 12.81 1.61 15.42
CA ALA A 11 11.98 1.51 14.22
C ALA A 11 10.51 1.20 14.58
N THR A 12 10.26 0.25 15.48
CA THR A 12 8.91 -0.10 15.95
C THR A 12 8.23 1.09 16.63
N ARG A 13 8.94 1.84 17.47
CA ARG A 13 8.41 3.05 18.10
C ARG A 13 8.03 4.11 17.08
N LEU A 14 8.85 4.30 16.05
CA LEU A 14 8.55 5.24 14.95
C LEU A 14 7.36 4.76 14.10
N ALA A 15 7.23 3.45 13.85
CA ALA A 15 6.13 2.89 13.10
C ALA A 15 4.79 3.09 13.82
N LYS A 16 4.74 2.85 15.15
CA LYS A 16 3.54 3.08 15.97
C LYS A 16 3.06 4.54 15.92
N LYS A 17 3.97 5.50 15.80
CA LYS A 17 3.63 6.93 15.70
C LYS A 17 3.06 7.32 14.34
N ASN A 18 3.38 6.57 13.27
CA ASN A 18 3.00 6.88 11.89
C ASN A 18 2.03 5.83 11.35
N LEU A 19 1.01 5.46 12.13
CA LEU A 19 -0.03 4.55 11.68
C LEU A 19 -0.94 5.24 10.65
N ILE A 20 -1.36 4.46 9.65
CA ILE A 20 -2.30 4.90 8.62
C ILE A 20 -3.56 4.03 8.68
N GLU A 21 -4.71 4.63 8.43
CA GLU A 21 -5.96 3.90 8.24
C GLU A 21 -6.11 3.53 6.76
N VAL A 22 -6.30 2.23 6.48
CA VAL A 22 -6.47 1.74 5.12
C VAL A 22 -7.93 1.34 4.92
N PRO A 23 -8.65 1.93 3.95
CA PRO A 23 -10.02 1.52 3.66
C PRO A 23 -10.02 0.14 2.99
N ILE A 24 -10.79 -0.79 3.54
CA ILE A 24 -10.94 -2.16 3.01
C ILE A 24 -12.42 -2.41 2.76
N ILE A 25 -12.75 -2.84 1.54
CA ILE A 25 -14.11 -3.19 1.12
C ILE A 25 -14.08 -4.63 0.63
N SER A 26 -14.91 -5.50 1.19
CA SER A 26 -15.02 -6.90 0.75
C SER A 26 -13.66 -7.64 0.70
N ASP A 27 -12.83 -7.44 1.74
CA ASP A 27 -11.49 -8.02 1.88
C ASP A 27 -10.45 -7.57 0.81
N THR A 28 -10.71 -6.49 0.07
CA THR A 28 -9.82 -5.87 -0.94
C THR A 28 -9.79 -4.34 -0.82
N ILE A 29 -8.91 -3.68 -1.57
CA ILE A 29 -8.89 -2.21 -1.71
C ILE A 29 -10.11 -1.71 -2.53
N PRO A 30 -10.59 -0.46 -2.32
CA PRO A 30 -11.73 0.10 -3.05
C PRO A 30 -11.51 0.30 -4.55
N HIS A 31 -10.33 0.80 -4.95
CA HIS A 31 -10.00 1.11 -6.33
C HIS A 31 -8.51 0.91 -6.61
N GLU A 32 -8.14 0.94 -7.89
CA GLU A 32 -6.76 0.86 -8.32
C GLU A 32 -6.00 2.14 -7.97
N VAL A 33 -4.82 1.99 -7.37
CA VAL A 33 -3.93 3.10 -7.00
C VAL A 33 -2.51 2.80 -7.44
N SER A 34 -1.75 3.84 -7.73
CA SER A 34 -0.34 3.72 -8.06
C SER A 34 0.45 4.88 -7.50
N ALA A 35 1.62 4.59 -6.93
CA ALA A 35 2.48 5.61 -6.38
C ALA A 35 3.92 5.43 -6.86
N LYS A 36 4.63 6.56 -6.96
CA LYS A 36 6.04 6.63 -7.29
C LYS A 36 6.81 7.29 -6.14
N LEU A 37 7.96 6.69 -5.80
CA LEU A 37 8.93 7.26 -4.88
C LEU A 37 10.34 7.03 -5.43
N GLY A 38 10.99 8.11 -5.86
CA GLY A 38 12.25 8.01 -6.60
C GLY A 38 12.11 7.11 -7.83
N ALA A 39 12.94 6.07 -7.92
CA ALA A 39 12.90 5.07 -8.99
C ALA A 39 11.93 3.89 -8.74
N ALA A 40 11.33 3.80 -7.55
CA ALA A 40 10.31 2.80 -7.24
C ALA A 40 8.94 3.28 -7.73
N LYS A 41 8.22 2.42 -8.44
CA LYS A 41 6.82 2.62 -8.85
C LYS A 41 6.04 1.35 -8.55
N VAL A 42 4.96 1.46 -7.78
CA VAL A 42 4.11 0.35 -7.36
C VAL A 42 2.69 0.62 -7.81
N ILE A 43 2.03 -0.41 -8.34
CA ILE A 43 0.61 -0.39 -8.66
C ILE A 43 -0.10 -1.44 -7.81
N LEU A 44 -1.24 -1.06 -7.24
CA LEU A 44 -2.12 -1.90 -6.43
C LEU A 44 -3.48 -1.95 -7.11
N LYS A 45 -3.96 -3.16 -7.39
CA LYS A 45 -5.25 -3.40 -8.04
C LYS A 45 -6.15 -4.23 -7.13
N PRO A 46 -7.45 -3.87 -7.01
CA PRO A 46 -8.41 -4.69 -6.30
C PRO A 46 -8.55 -6.06 -6.97
N GLN A 47 -8.94 -7.06 -6.20
CA GLN A 47 -9.05 -8.42 -6.73
C GLN A 47 -10.27 -9.15 -6.18
N ARG A 48 -10.79 -10.10 -6.97
CA ARG A 48 -11.92 -10.94 -6.57
C ARG A 48 -11.59 -11.75 -5.32
N LYS A 49 -12.62 -12.00 -4.50
CA LYS A 49 -12.51 -12.86 -3.30
C LYS A 49 -11.97 -14.24 -3.69
N GLY A 50 -11.05 -14.76 -2.88
CA GLY A 50 -10.46 -16.09 -3.08
C GLY A 50 -9.19 -16.14 -3.92
N ARG A 51 -8.79 -15.04 -4.60
CA ARG A 51 -7.50 -14.98 -5.31
C ARG A 51 -6.32 -14.97 -4.33
N GLY A 52 -6.49 -14.36 -3.16
CA GLY A 52 -5.41 -14.15 -2.19
C GLY A 52 -4.48 -12.98 -2.54
N LEU A 53 -3.32 -12.94 -1.87
CA LEU A 53 -2.34 -11.86 -1.96
C LEU A 53 -1.31 -12.09 -3.07
N VAL A 54 -1.56 -11.57 -4.26
CA VAL A 54 -0.64 -11.63 -5.41
C VAL A 54 0.26 -10.39 -5.39
N ALA A 55 1.33 -10.46 -4.60
CA ALA A 55 2.22 -9.32 -4.39
C ALA A 55 3.69 -9.70 -4.23
N GLY A 56 4.58 -8.78 -4.60
CA GLY A 56 6.03 -8.93 -4.35
C GLY A 56 6.36 -8.87 -2.86
N GLY A 57 7.48 -9.46 -2.43
CA GLY A 57 7.76 -9.73 -1.01
C GLY A 57 7.52 -8.54 -0.05
N THR A 58 8.08 -7.38 -0.33
CA THR A 58 7.87 -6.17 0.51
C THR A 58 6.41 -5.72 0.52
N VAL A 59 5.76 -5.68 -0.64
CA VAL A 59 4.36 -5.25 -0.77
C VAL A 59 3.43 -6.23 -0.06
N ARG A 60 3.70 -7.53 -0.19
CA ARG A 60 2.95 -8.61 0.46
C ARG A 60 2.95 -8.44 1.97
N VAL A 61 4.10 -8.23 2.60
CA VAL A 61 4.20 -8.05 4.06
C VAL A 61 3.35 -6.86 4.52
N ILE A 62 3.41 -5.73 3.80
CA ILE A 62 2.63 -4.53 4.14
C ILE A 62 1.13 -4.80 4.00
N CYS A 63 0.69 -5.40 2.89
CA CYS A 63 -0.72 -5.71 2.67
C CYS A 63 -1.27 -6.72 3.69
N THR A 64 -0.46 -7.72 4.09
CA THR A 64 -0.84 -8.68 5.14
C THR A 64 -1.02 -7.99 6.49
N LEU A 65 -0.08 -7.12 6.88
CA LEU A 65 -0.18 -6.37 8.14
C LEU A 65 -1.34 -5.37 8.13
N ALA A 66 -1.70 -4.83 6.96
CA ALA A 66 -2.86 -3.98 6.79
C ALA A 66 -4.20 -4.74 6.84
N GLY A 67 -4.20 -6.08 6.83
CA GLY A 67 -5.41 -6.89 6.86
C GLY A 67 -6.10 -7.09 5.49
N ILE A 68 -5.43 -6.73 4.40
CA ILE A 68 -5.94 -6.98 3.04
C ILE A 68 -5.75 -8.46 2.72
N LYS A 69 -6.81 -9.14 2.26
CA LYS A 69 -6.72 -10.57 1.91
C LYS A 69 -6.59 -10.81 0.41
N ASN A 70 -7.21 -9.96 -0.41
CA ASN A 70 -7.22 -10.10 -1.87
C ASN A 70 -6.67 -8.82 -2.51
N ILE A 71 -5.56 -8.94 -3.22
CA ILE A 71 -4.96 -7.82 -3.96
C ILE A 71 -4.01 -8.34 -5.02
N SER A 72 -3.90 -7.62 -6.13
CA SER A 72 -2.84 -7.82 -7.11
C SER A 72 -1.93 -6.60 -7.11
N SER A 73 -0.64 -6.81 -7.03
CA SER A 73 0.33 -5.72 -7.12
C SER A 73 1.44 -6.01 -8.10
N LYS A 74 2.00 -4.96 -8.67
CA LYS A 74 3.21 -5.04 -9.48
C LYS A 74 4.14 -3.88 -9.16
N ILE A 75 5.42 -4.19 -9.01
CA ILE A 75 6.47 -3.18 -8.99
C ILE A 75 6.86 -2.93 -10.45
N LEU A 76 6.58 -1.72 -10.93
CA LEU A 76 6.87 -1.25 -12.29
C LEU A 76 8.24 -0.57 -12.37
N GLY A 77 8.77 -0.11 -11.24
CA GLY A 77 10.12 0.46 -11.19
C GLY A 77 11.19 -0.61 -11.41
N ARG A 78 12.29 -0.25 -12.07
CA ARG A 78 13.45 -1.15 -12.27
C ARG A 78 14.25 -1.42 -10.99
N THR A 79 13.96 -0.68 -9.91
CA THR A 79 14.73 -0.71 -8.67
C THR A 79 14.28 -1.84 -7.73
N GLY A 80 15.24 -2.65 -7.27
CA GLY A 80 15.04 -3.69 -6.25
C GLY A 80 15.11 -3.21 -4.79
N ASN A 81 15.30 -1.91 -4.55
CA ASN A 81 15.43 -1.35 -3.19
C ASN A 81 14.11 -1.51 -2.40
N LYS A 82 14.16 -2.40 -1.41
CA LYS A 82 13.03 -2.75 -0.54
C LYS A 82 12.49 -1.55 0.24
N LEU A 83 13.34 -0.63 0.70
CA LEU A 83 12.90 0.53 1.48
C LEU A 83 12.03 1.48 0.65
N ASN A 84 12.45 1.76 -0.58
CA ASN A 84 11.69 2.64 -1.48
C ASN A 84 10.39 1.97 -1.93
N ASN A 85 10.41 0.66 -2.20
CA ASN A 85 9.19 -0.10 -2.52
C ASN A 85 8.21 -0.09 -1.34
N ALA A 86 8.69 -0.23 -0.09
CA ALA A 86 7.86 -0.14 1.10
C ALA A 86 7.20 1.25 1.23
N ARG A 87 7.99 2.31 1.12
CA ARG A 87 7.51 3.70 1.20
C ARG A 87 6.54 4.05 0.07
N ALA A 88 6.81 3.60 -1.16
CA ALA A 88 5.90 3.78 -2.29
C ALA A 88 4.56 3.05 -2.06
N THR A 89 4.60 1.85 -1.46
CA THR A 89 3.38 1.09 -1.12
C THR A 89 2.55 1.82 -0.07
N ILE A 90 3.17 2.33 1.00
CA ILE A 90 2.49 3.11 2.04
C ILE A 90 1.86 4.36 1.42
N LYS A 91 2.57 5.07 0.53
CA LYS A 91 2.03 6.23 -0.18
C LYS A 91 0.81 5.86 -1.04
N ALA A 92 0.87 4.74 -1.77
CA ALA A 92 -0.26 4.27 -2.57
C ALA A 92 -1.49 3.95 -1.70
N LEU A 93 -1.29 3.36 -0.52
CA LEU A 93 -2.38 3.08 0.41
C LEU A 93 -3.00 4.35 1.01
N GLN A 94 -2.20 5.41 1.23
CA GLN A 94 -2.69 6.71 1.69
C GLN A 94 -3.56 7.43 0.65
N GLU A 95 -3.37 7.16 -0.64
CA GLU A 95 -4.18 7.74 -1.72
C GLU A 95 -5.57 7.08 -1.85
N LEU A 96 -5.81 5.95 -1.15
CA LEU A 96 -7.10 5.29 -1.15
C LEU A 96 -8.17 6.12 -0.43
N LYS A 97 -9.29 6.31 -1.11
CA LYS A 97 -10.50 6.93 -0.58
C LYS A 97 -11.57 5.85 -0.31
N ARG A 98 -12.29 5.98 0.81
CA ARG A 98 -13.41 5.08 1.20
C ARG A 98 -14.54 5.10 0.16
N GLU A 99 -14.90 6.30 -0.27
CA GLU A 99 -15.84 6.50 -1.38
C GLU A 99 -15.04 6.81 -2.64
N TYR A 100 -15.32 6.08 -3.71
CA TYR A 100 -14.94 6.53 -5.04
C TYR A 100 -15.69 7.84 -5.24
N ALA A 101 -14.99 8.98 -5.26
CA ALA A 101 -15.60 10.27 -5.49
C ALA A 101 -16.11 10.35 -6.94
N THR A 102 -17.24 9.70 -7.24
CA THR A 102 -18.03 9.91 -8.44
C THR A 102 -18.91 11.15 -8.23
N SER A 103 -18.30 12.31 -8.01
CA SER A 103 -19.04 13.57 -7.86
C SER A 103 -18.24 14.72 -8.44
N SER A 104 -18.19 14.86 -9.77
CA SER A 104 -18.09 16.15 -10.49
C SER A 104 -17.78 15.98 -11.99
N THR A 105 -18.73 15.48 -12.78
CA THR A 105 -18.79 15.93 -14.18
C THR A 105 -20.24 16.05 -14.67
N LYS A 106 -20.80 17.24 -14.39
CA LYS A 106 -21.82 17.97 -15.17
C LYS A 106 -23.20 17.34 -15.37
N THR A 107 -24.10 17.60 -14.42
CA THR A 107 -25.49 17.94 -14.79
C THR A 107 -25.51 19.43 -15.13
N LYS A 108 -25.37 19.77 -16.42
CA LYS A 108 -25.73 21.09 -16.96
C LYS A 108 -27.09 20.90 -17.62
N THR A 109 -28.14 21.40 -16.97
CA THR A 109 -29.40 21.75 -17.61
C THR A 109 -29.27 23.17 -18.15
#